data_AF-H8GTK7-F1
#
_entry.id   AF-H8GTK7-F1
#
_cell.length_a   1.000
_cell.length_b   1.000
_cell.length_c   1.000
_cell.angle_alpha   90.00
_cell.angle_beta   90.00
_cell.angle_gamma   90.00
#
_symmetry.space_group_name_H-M   'P 1'
#
loop_
_entity.id
_entity.type
_entity.pdbx_description
1 polymer ?
#
loop_
_entity_poly.entity_id
_entity_poly.type
_entity_poly.pdbx_seq_one_letter_code
_entity_poly.pdbx_strand_id
1 'polypeptide(L)'
;MQLTFSGPLIEWRGPAPYYFVAVPPEQAAQVREVARLLSYGWGVVPVRVQLGASVWTTSLFPRQGGYLVPVRAAIRRAEALHEGAEVTLSLGLGEAEPSQGT
;
A
#
# COMPACT_ATOMS: atom_id res chain seq x y z
N MET A 1 8.49 -7.70 -8.67
CA MET A 1 9.49 -7.42 -7.60
C MET A 1 8.78 -7.45 -6.26
N GLN A 2 9.47 -7.84 -5.17
CA GLN A 2 8.87 -7.87 -3.83
C GLN A 2 9.64 -6.96 -2.87
N LEU A 3 8.92 -6.13 -2.11
CA LEU A 3 9.47 -5.20 -1.12
C LEU A 3 8.81 -5.47 0.23
N THR A 4 9.60 -5.57 1.30
CA THR A 4 9.06 -5.72 2.66
C THR A 4 9.52 -4.57 3.53
N PHE A 5 8.62 -3.97 4.28
CA PHE A 5 8.92 -2.91 5.23
C PHE A 5 7.94 -2.90 6.38
N SER A 6 8.33 -2.27 7.49
CA SER A 6 7.47 -2.05 8.64
C SER A 6 7.13 -0.56 8.79
N GLY A 7 5.93 -0.27 9.26
CA GLY A 7 5.53 1.09 9.56
C GLY A 7 4.30 1.17 10.46
N PRO A 8 4.06 2.32 11.10
CA PRO A 8 2.88 2.51 11.93
C PRO A 8 1.63 2.63 11.06
N LEU A 9 0.54 2.03 11.53
CA LEU A 9 -0.79 2.21 10.96
C LEU A 9 -1.34 3.58 11.34
N ILE A 10 -1.40 4.50 10.38
CA ILE A 10 -1.91 5.86 10.59
C ILE A 10 -3.37 5.97 10.15
N GLU A 11 -4.21 6.59 10.97
CA GLU A 11 -5.54 7.02 10.54
C GLU A 11 -5.44 8.33 9.76
N TRP A 12 -6.11 8.41 8.62
CA TRP A 12 -6.29 9.68 7.93
C TRP A 12 -7.75 10.11 8.01
N ARG A 13 -7.99 11.29 8.60
CA ARG A 13 -9.33 11.89 8.65
C ARG A 13 -9.74 12.42 7.28
N GLY A 14 -10.67 11.71 6.63
CA GLY A 14 -11.38 12.07 5.39
C GLY A 14 -12.77 11.38 5.36
N PRO A 15 -13.60 11.51 4.31
CA PRO A 15 -14.89 10.82 4.26
C PRO A 15 -14.68 9.29 4.36
N ALA A 16 -15.26 8.69 5.41
CA ALA A 16 -14.95 7.38 5.98
C ALA A 16 -13.48 7.23 6.48
N PRO A 17 -13.25 6.69 7.70
CA PRO A 17 -11.91 6.57 8.25
C PRO A 17 -11.09 5.54 7.45
N TYR A 18 -10.12 6.04 6.68
CA TYR A 18 -9.16 5.21 5.97
C TYR A 18 -7.87 5.13 6.77
N TYR A 19 -7.33 3.92 6.88
CA TYR A 19 -6.07 3.65 7.54
C TYR A 19 -5.00 3.39 6.50
N PHE A 20 -3.80 3.87 6.76
CA PHE A 20 -2.69 3.79 5.83
C PHE A 20 -1.42 3.37 6.55
N VAL A 21 -0.47 2.84 5.79
CA VAL A 21 0.91 2.68 6.24
C VAL A 21 1.79 3.45 5.27
N ALA A 22 2.69 4.26 5.82
CA ALA A 22 3.65 5.01 5.02
C ALA A 22 4.78 4.09 4.56
N VAL A 23 5.07 4.10 3.25
CA VAL A 23 6.24 3.41 2.70
C VAL A 23 7.48 4.23 3.05
N PRO A 24 8.53 3.64 3.67
CA PRO A 24 9.76 4.38 3.97
C PRO A 24 10.42 4.89 2.68
N PRO A 25 11.20 5.98 2.77
CA PRO A 25 11.71 6.70 1.59
C PRO A 25 12.58 5.83 0.67
N GLU A 26 13.30 4.86 1.22
CA GLU A 26 14.14 3.93 0.47
C GLU A 26 13.30 3.03 -0.45
N GLN A 27 12.29 2.37 0.10
CA GLN A 27 11.37 1.52 -0.67
C GLN A 27 10.48 2.37 -1.59
N ALA A 28 10.12 3.59 -1.18
CA ALA A 28 9.36 4.51 -2.02
C ALA A 28 10.12 4.90 -3.29
N ALA A 29 11.44 5.06 -3.23
CA ALA A 29 12.26 5.31 -4.42
C ALA A 29 12.22 4.13 -5.40
N GLN A 30 12.29 2.89 -4.89
CA GLN A 30 12.19 1.67 -5.70
C GLN A 30 10.81 1.53 -6.33
N VAL A 31 9.74 1.75 -5.54
CA VAL A 31 8.36 1.81 -6.05
C VAL A 31 8.27 2.83 -7.18
N ARG A 32 8.84 4.03 -7.01
CA ARG A 32 8.79 5.10 -8.01
C ARG A 32 9.47 4.70 -9.32
N GLU A 33 10.58 3.99 -9.26
CA GLU A 33 11.27 3.50 -10.46
C GLU A 33 10.37 2.51 -11.23
N VAL A 34 9.78 1.54 -10.53
CA VAL A 34 8.85 0.57 -11.12
C VAL A 34 7.56 1.24 -11.59
N ALA A 35 7.06 2.24 -10.85
CA ALA A 35 5.90 3.04 -11.20
C ALA A 35 6.07 3.74 -12.55
N ARG A 36 7.27 4.26 -12.84
CA ARG A 36 7.57 4.91 -14.12
C ARG A 36 7.57 3.93 -15.29
N LEU A 37 7.83 2.65 -15.03
CA LEU A 37 7.81 1.59 -16.03
C LEU A 37 6.40 1.02 -16.24
N LEU A 38 5.59 0.93 -15.17
CA LEU A 38 4.27 0.26 -15.20
C LEU A 38 3.08 1.22 -15.35
N SER A 39 3.15 2.44 -14.80
CA SER A 39 2.08 3.42 -14.95
C SER A 39 2.30 4.19 -16.24
N TYR A 40 1.50 3.87 -17.27
CA TYR A 40 1.39 4.65 -18.52
C TYR A 40 0.75 6.03 -18.25
N GLY A 41 1.37 6.85 -17.39
CA GLY A 41 0.97 8.24 -17.12
C GLY A 41 -0.11 8.45 -16.05
N TRP A 42 -0.68 7.39 -15.45
CA TRP A 42 -1.80 7.52 -14.49
C TRP A 42 -1.40 7.67 -13.02
N GLY A 43 -0.12 7.49 -12.67
CA GLY A 43 0.39 7.75 -11.31
C GLY A 43 -0.06 6.76 -10.22
N VAL A 44 -0.94 5.80 -10.53
CA VAL A 44 -1.37 4.73 -9.62
C VAL A 44 -0.58 3.47 -9.89
N VAL A 45 0.05 2.92 -8.86
CA VAL A 45 0.90 1.72 -8.96
C VAL A 45 0.16 0.54 -8.35
N PRO A 46 -0.28 -0.43 -9.16
CA PRO A 46 -0.98 -1.59 -8.63
C PRO A 46 0.02 -2.50 -7.92
N VAL A 47 -0.32 -2.90 -6.70
CA VAL A 47 0.50 -3.72 -5.81
C VAL A 47 -0.32 -4.80 -5.12
N ARG A 48 0.28 -5.97 -4.98
CA ARG A 48 -0.23 -7.03 -4.10
C ARG A 48 0.36 -6.82 -2.72
N VAL A 49 -0.46 -6.61 -1.70
CA VAL A 49 -0.04 -6.34 -0.33
C VAL A 49 -0.35 -7.55 0.53
N GLN A 50 0.62 -7.97 1.33
CA GLN A 50 0.46 -8.98 2.36
C GLN A 50 0.80 -8.39 3.73
N LEU A 51 -0.08 -8.63 4.70
CA LEU A 51 0.09 -8.30 6.11
C LEU A 51 -0.34 -9.52 6.91
N GLY A 52 0.58 -10.14 7.63
CA GLY A 52 0.30 -11.37 8.39
C GLY A 52 -0.29 -12.46 7.49
N ALA A 53 -1.50 -12.92 7.80
CA ALA A 53 -2.24 -13.92 7.01
C ALA A 53 -3.11 -13.29 5.91
N SER A 54 -3.28 -11.97 5.95
CA SER A 54 -4.15 -11.24 5.04
C SER A 54 -3.41 -10.79 3.78
N VAL A 55 -3.99 -11.07 2.62
CA VAL A 55 -3.45 -10.66 1.32
C VAL A 55 -4.51 -9.98 0.47
N TRP A 56 -4.20 -8.82 -0.10
CA TRP A 56 -5.11 -8.08 -0.95
C TRP A 56 -4.37 -7.29 -2.02
N THR A 57 -5.06 -7.03 -3.13
CA THR A 57 -4.56 -6.16 -4.19
C THR A 57 -5.09 -4.74 -3.99
N THR A 58 -4.20 -3.75 -4.09
CA THR A 58 -4.55 -2.33 -4.02
C THR A 58 -3.59 -1.49 -4.84
N SER A 59 -3.77 -0.18 -4.85
CA SER A 59 -2.87 0.74 -5.53
C SER A 59 -2.23 1.68 -4.53
N LEU A 60 -0.94 1.96 -4.72
CA LEU A 60 -0.20 2.90 -3.88
C LEU A 60 -0.62 4.33 -4.20
N PHE A 61 -0.86 5.12 -3.15
CA PHE A 61 -1.23 6.52 -3.27
C PHE A 61 0.01 7.41 -3.10
N PRO A 62 0.40 8.21 -4.12
CA PRO A 62 1.51 9.15 -3.98
C PRO A 62 1.13 10.30 -3.04
N ARG A 63 1.99 10.61 -2.05
CA ARG A 63 1.80 11.72 -1.10
C ARG A 63 3.14 12.34 -0.74
N GLN A 64 3.31 13.64 -1.02
CA GLN A 64 4.48 14.45 -0.63
C GLN A 64 5.85 13.78 -0.91
N GLY A 65 5.98 13.09 -2.05
CA GLY A 65 7.23 12.39 -2.42
C GLY A 65 7.38 10.97 -1.89
N GLY A 66 6.45 10.49 -1.06
CA GLY A 66 6.35 9.09 -0.64
C GLY A 66 5.10 8.40 -1.18
N TYR A 67 4.87 7.17 -0.73
CA TYR A 67 3.69 6.38 -1.05
C TYR A 67 2.96 5.94 0.22
N LEU A 68 1.63 5.86 0.14
CA LEU A 68 0.76 5.36 1.19
C LEU A 68 0.09 4.06 0.72
N VAL A 69 0.12 3.05 1.58
CA VAL A 69 -0.58 1.78 1.38
C VAL A 69 -1.92 1.85 2.11
N PRO A 70 -3.07 1.81 1.43
CA PRO A 70 -4.37 1.76 2.08
C PRO A 70 -4.60 0.39 2.73
N VAL A 71 -5.00 0.40 3.99
CA VAL A 71 -5.38 -0.79 4.76
C VAL A 71 -6.90 -0.77 4.96
N ARG A 72 -7.58 -1.73 4.34
CA ARG A 72 -9.04 -1.83 4.41
C ARG A 72 -9.49 -2.23 5.82
N ALA A 73 -10.66 -1.76 6.24
CA ALA A 73 -11.25 -2.10 7.54
C ALA A 73 -11.39 -3.61 7.77
N ALA A 74 -11.70 -4.39 6.72
CA ALA A 74 -11.76 -5.85 6.80
C ALA A 74 -10.42 -6.48 7.20
N ILE A 75 -9.31 -6.00 6.63
CA ILE A 75 -7.95 -6.47 6.92
C ILE A 75 -7.58 -6.09 8.36
N ARG A 76 -7.85 -4.85 8.77
CA ARG A 76 -7.62 -4.43 10.16
C ARG A 76 -8.36 -5.29 11.17
N ARG A 77 -9.62 -5.65 10.88
CA ARG A 77 -10.42 -6.51 11.76
C ARG A 77 -9.88 -7.94 11.79
N ALA A 78 -9.46 -8.48 10.64
CA ALA A 78 -8.89 -9.82 10.54
C ALA A 78 -7.58 -9.95 11.32
N GLU A 79 -6.73 -8.92 11.27
CA GLU A 79 -5.40 -8.90 11.89
C GLU A 79 -5.39 -8.17 13.25
N ALA A 80 -6.58 -7.84 13.79
CA ALA A 80 -6.77 -7.13 15.07
C ALA A 80 -5.94 -5.84 15.25
N LEU A 81 -5.79 -5.05 14.18
CA LEU A 81 -4.93 -3.87 14.13
C LEU A 81 -5.62 -2.60 14.64
N HIS A 82 -4.90 -1.83 15.46
CA HIS A 82 -5.29 -0.53 15.99
C HIS A 82 -4.45 0.62 15.38
N GLU A 83 -4.92 1.86 15.52
CA GLU A 83 -4.11 3.03 15.15
C GLU A 83 -2.78 3.02 15.92
N GLY A 84 -1.69 3.37 15.22
CA GLY A 84 -0.34 3.38 15.77
C GLY A 84 0.32 2.00 15.87
N ALA A 85 -0.39 0.92 15.56
CA ALA A 85 0.20 -0.41 15.53
C ALA A 85 1.32 -0.49 14.49
N GLU A 86 2.48 -1.02 14.88
CA GLU A 86 3.56 -1.33 13.95
C GLU A 86 3.20 -2.58 13.17
N VAL A 87 3.15 -2.48 11.83
CA VAL A 87 2.79 -3.58 10.95
C VAL A 87 3.84 -3.76 9.87
N THR A 88 4.14 -5.01 9.55
CA THR A 88 5.01 -5.37 8.44
C THR A 88 4.19 -5.69 7.21
N LEU A 89 4.48 -4.99 6.12
CA LEU A 89 3.86 -5.14 4.81
C LEU A 89 4.84 -5.72 3.81
N SER A 90 4.39 -6.68 3.02
CA SER A 90 5.09 -7.15 1.83
C SER A 90 4.33 -6.73 0.57
N LEU A 91 4.98 -5.96 -0.30
CA LEU A 91 4.45 -5.46 -1.56
C LEU A 91 5.02 -6.26 -2.74
N GLY A 92 4.14 -6.90 -3.52
CA GLY A 92 4.43 -7.43 -4.85
C GLY A 92 4.11 -6.40 -5.94
N LEU A 93 5.15 -5.76 -6.49
CA LEU A 93 5.07 -4.84 -7.62
C LEU A 93 5.04 -5.63 -8.94
N GLY A 94 4.08 -5.31 -9.82
CA GLY A 94 3.91 -5.95 -11.14
C GLY A 94 3.08 -7.24 -11.14
N GLU A 95 2.60 -7.66 -9.97
CA GLU A 95 1.81 -8.89 -9.78
C GLU A 95 0.35 -8.60 -9.44
N ALA A 96 0.02 -7.32 -9.29
CA ALA A 96 -1.35 -6.87 -9.21
C ALA A 96 -1.94 -6.90 -10.61
N GLU A 97 -2.81 -7.88 -10.85
CA GLU A 97 -3.64 -7.88 -12.06
C GLU A 97 -4.30 -6.50 -12.18
N PRO A 98 -4.22 -5.85 -13.35
CA PRO A 98 -4.96 -4.63 -13.57
C PRO A 98 -6.41 -4.97 -13.31
N SER A 99 -6.99 -4.40 -12.25
CA SER A 99 -8.41 -4.52 -11.99
C SER A 99 -9.11 -3.89 -13.19
N GLN A 100 -9.50 -4.73 -14.15
CA GLN A 100 -10.35 -4.39 -15.27
C GLN A 100 -11.65 -3.87 -14.66
N GLY A 101 -11.77 -2.56 -14.59
CA GLY A 101 -12.98 -1.85 -14.19
C GLY A 101 -13.60 -1.24 -15.44
N THR A 102 -14.67 -1.88 -15.88
CA THR A 102 -15.64 -1.50 -16.92
C THR A 102 -16.15 -0.07 -16.82
#